data_AF-A0A2D5YQX7-F1
#
_entry.id   AF-A0A2D5YQX7-F1
#
_cell.length_a   1.000
_cell.length_b   1.000
_cell.length_c   1.000
_cell.angle_alpha   90.00
_cell.angle_beta   90.00
_cell.angle_gamma   90.00
#
_symmetry.space_group_name_H-M   'P 1'
#
loop_
_entity.id
_entity.type
_entity.pdbx_description
1 polymer ?
#
loop_
_entity_poly.entity_id
_entity_poly.type
_entity_poly.pdbx_seq_one_letter_code
_entity_poly.pdbx_strand_id
1 'polypeptide(L)'
;MQLKDILKQYSLTMQFISNYKLAGVIPLDIFLHVVVGYIIYYTLLKFFKKNHILSFIILFCIELIKEIFDSFSLTNQIIENVTDFIATMLIPTILVVINKNNKKNKLN
;
A
#
# COMPACT_ATOMS: atom_id res chain seq x y z
N MET A 1 -31.02 -10.27 3.69
CA MET A 1 -29.65 -10.64 3.24
C MET A 1 -28.91 -11.15 4.46
N GLN A 2 -28.55 -12.44 4.49
CA GLN A 2 -27.93 -13.04 5.68
C GLN A 2 -26.43 -12.74 5.72
N LEU A 3 -25.82 -12.67 6.91
CA LEU A 3 -24.38 -12.43 7.09
C LEU A 3 -23.52 -13.40 6.26
N LYS A 4 -24.00 -14.65 6.11
CA LYS A 4 -23.37 -15.70 5.31
C LYS A 4 -23.32 -15.35 3.81
N ASP A 5 -24.33 -14.65 3.29
CA ASP A 5 -24.38 -14.22 1.89
C ASP A 5 -23.38 -13.08 1.63
N ILE A 6 -23.24 -12.17 2.59
CA ILE A 6 -22.28 -11.05 2.53
C ILE A 6 -20.84 -11.59 2.53
N LEU A 7 -20.52 -12.51 3.44
CA LEU A 7 -19.20 -13.14 3.51
C LEU A 7 -18.86 -13.94 2.23
N LYS A 8 -19.86 -14.61 1.65
CA LYS A 8 -19.70 -15.35 0.38
C LYS A 8 -19.48 -14.41 -0.81
N GLN A 9 -20.18 -13.29 -0.89
CA GLN A 9 -19.93 -12.28 -1.91
C GLN A 9 -18.55 -11.62 -1.74
N TYR A 10 -18.15 -11.34 -0.51
CA TYR A 10 -16.82 -10.83 -0.19
C TYR A 10 -15.71 -11.79 -0.65
N SER A 11 -15.84 -13.08 -0.33
CA SER A 11 -14.84 -14.09 -0.73
C SER A 11 -14.74 -14.24 -2.26
N LEU A 12 -15.88 -14.20 -2.97
CA LEU A 12 -15.91 -14.27 -4.43
C LEU A 12 -15.25 -13.04 -5.07
N THR A 13 -15.46 -11.87 -4.48
CA THR A 13 -14.86 -10.62 -4.97
C THR A 13 -13.35 -10.63 -4.75
N MET A 14 -12.89 -11.08 -3.59
CA MET A 14 -11.45 -11.22 -3.30
C MET A 14 -10.77 -12.24 -4.22
N GLN A 15 -11.41 -13.39 -4.49
CA GLN A 15 -10.88 -14.35 -5.47
C GLN A 15 -10.79 -13.77 -6.88
N PHE A 16 -11.77 -12.97 -7.30
CA PHE A 16 -11.74 -12.34 -8.62
C PHE A 16 -10.60 -11.32 -8.73
N ILE A 17 -10.42 -10.49 -7.70
CA ILE A 17 -9.35 -9.47 -7.65
C ILE A 17 -7.97 -10.13 -7.65
N SER A 18 -7.78 -11.18 -6.84
CA SER A 18 -6.52 -11.93 -6.74
C SER A 18 -6.10 -12.57 -8.07
N ASN A 19 -7.05 -13.08 -8.86
CA ASN A 19 -6.76 -13.75 -10.13
C ASN A 19 -6.71 -12.81 -11.35
N TYR A 20 -7.12 -11.55 -11.21
CA TYR A 20 -7.19 -10.63 -12.33
C TYR A 20 -5.81 -10.01 -12.60
N LYS A 21 -5.35 -10.09 -13.85
CA LYS A 21 -4.12 -9.45 -14.32
C LYS A 21 -4.46 -8.30 -15.27
N LEU A 22 -4.05 -7.09 -14.92
CA LEU A 22 -4.09 -5.94 -15.82
C LEU A 22 -3.14 -6.18 -17.00
N ALA A 23 -3.70 -6.04 -18.21
CA ALA A 23 -3.01 -6.29 -19.48
C ALA A 23 -2.30 -7.66 -19.55
N GLY A 24 -2.76 -8.66 -18.77
CA GLY A 24 -2.16 -10.00 -18.70
C GLY A 24 -0.82 -10.11 -17.96
N VAL A 25 -0.24 -8.98 -17.51
CA VAL A 25 1.12 -8.92 -16.97
C VAL A 25 1.16 -8.54 -15.50
N ILE A 26 0.34 -7.58 -15.07
CA ILE A 26 0.42 -7.01 -13.71
C ILE A 26 -0.75 -7.54 -12.87
N PRO A 27 -0.52 -8.25 -11.75
CA PRO A 27 -1.57 -8.61 -10.82
C PRO A 27 -2.32 -7.37 -10.33
N LEU A 28 -3.66 -7.39 -10.39
CA LEU A 28 -4.50 -6.27 -9.96
C LEU A 28 -4.25 -5.90 -8.49
N ASP A 29 -3.93 -6.89 -7.67
CA ASP A 29 -3.62 -6.74 -6.25
C ASP A 29 -2.41 -5.80 -6.02
N ILE A 30 -1.30 -6.06 -6.71
CA ILE A 30 -0.10 -5.22 -6.68
C ILE A 30 -0.42 -3.80 -7.15
N PHE A 31 -1.22 -3.66 -8.22
CA PHE A 31 -1.65 -2.35 -8.70
C PHE A 31 -2.46 -1.60 -7.65
N LEU A 32 -3.35 -2.31 -6.93
CA LEU A 32 -4.16 -1.73 -5.88
C LEU A 32 -3.30 -1.21 -4.73
N HIS A 33 -2.29 -1.98 -4.29
CA HIS A 33 -1.35 -1.54 -3.25
C HIS A 33 -0.59 -0.27 -3.63
N VAL A 34 -0.14 -0.16 -4.88
CA VAL A 34 0.51 1.05 -5.37
C VAL A 34 -0.45 2.26 -5.32
N VAL A 35 -1.68 2.09 -5.81
CA VAL A 35 -2.68 3.18 -5.88
C VAL A 35 -3.14 3.60 -4.49
N VAL A 36 -3.49 2.64 -3.64
CA VAL A 36 -3.96 2.87 -2.27
C VAL A 36 -2.84 3.49 -1.43
N GLY A 37 -1.63 2.95 -1.51
CA GLY A 37 -0.45 3.51 -0.84
C GLY A 37 -0.19 4.97 -1.22
N TYR A 38 -0.30 5.30 -2.52
CA TYR A 38 -0.18 6.67 -2.99
C TYR A 38 -1.28 7.60 -2.45
N ILE A 39 -2.55 7.16 -2.48
CA ILE A 39 -3.68 7.95 -1.99
C ILE A 39 -3.53 8.24 -0.49
N ILE A 40 -3.17 7.23 0.31
CA ILE A 40 -2.93 7.40 1.75
C ILE A 40 -1.77 8.36 1.97
N TYR A 41 -0.64 8.17 1.28
CA TYR A 41 0.52 9.05 1.39
C TYR A 41 0.18 10.51 1.07
N TYR A 42 -0.54 10.75 -0.03
CA TYR A 42 -0.95 12.10 -0.44
C TYR A 42 -1.88 12.75 0.59
N THR A 43 -2.79 11.96 1.16
CA THR A 43 -3.70 12.41 2.22
C THR A 43 -2.92 12.79 3.49
N LEU A 44 -1.97 11.96 3.90
CA LEU A 44 -1.06 12.25 5.02
C LEU A 44 -0.22 13.50 4.75
N LEU A 45 0.31 13.68 3.53
CA LEU A 45 1.04 14.89 3.16
C LEU A 45 0.19 16.14 3.32
N LYS A 46 -1.09 16.10 2.90
CA LYS A 46 -2.01 17.23 3.05
C LYS A 46 -2.28 17.51 4.53
N PHE A 47 -2.48 16.47 5.33
CA PHE A 47 -2.74 16.58 6.76
C PHE A 47 -1.53 17.14 7.53
N PHE A 48 -0.32 16.65 7.24
CA PHE A 48 0.93 17.05 7.90
C PHE A 48 1.65 18.22 7.21
N LYS A 49 0.92 19.11 6.53
CA LYS A 49 1.48 20.34 5.91
C LYS A 49 2.70 20.08 5.03
N LYS A 50 2.64 19.04 4.19
CA LYS A 50 3.70 18.59 3.26
C LYS A 50 4.97 18.08 3.95
N ASN A 51 4.88 17.61 5.19
CA ASN A 51 6.00 16.93 5.84
C ASN A 51 6.16 15.50 5.30
N HIS A 52 7.02 15.35 4.29
CA HIS A 52 7.30 14.08 3.62
C HIS A 52 7.86 12.99 4.52
N ILE A 53 8.71 13.35 5.50
CA ILE A 53 9.35 12.37 6.40
C ILE A 53 8.30 11.82 7.36
N LEU A 54 7.53 12.70 8.00
CA LEU A 54 6.50 12.29 8.94
C LEU A 54 5.41 11.46 8.26
N SER A 55 4.95 11.89 7.07
CA SER A 55 3.94 11.16 6.29
C SER A 55 4.44 9.78 5.86
N PHE A 56 5.72 9.66 5.54
CA PHE A 56 6.35 8.38 5.19
C PHE A 56 6.42 7.44 6.38
N ILE A 57 6.87 7.92 7.54
CA ILE A 57 6.96 7.11 8.77
C ILE A 57 5.58 6.59 9.15
N ILE A 58 4.55 7.43 9.09
CA ILE A 58 3.19 7.02 9.44
C ILE A 58 2.67 5.96 8.47
N LEU A 59 2.86 6.15 7.16
CA LEU A 59 2.44 5.13 6.18
C LEU A 59 3.20 3.81 6.38
N PHE A 60 4.51 3.87 6.64
CA PHE A 60 5.33 2.70 6.94
C PHE A 60 4.81 1.94 8.17
N CYS A 61 4.43 2.66 9.23
CA CYS A 61 3.83 2.04 10.42
C CYS A 61 2.46 1.42 10.12
N ILE A 62 1.62 2.08 9.33
CA ILE A 62 0.30 1.55 8.94
C ILE A 62 0.47 0.24 8.17
N GLU A 63 1.37 0.21 7.18
CA GLU A 63 1.59 -0.98 6.35
C GLU A 63 2.21 -2.11 7.17
N LEU A 64 3.20 -1.83 8.02
CA LEU A 64 3.74 -2.86 8.92
C LEU A 64 2.67 -3.47 9.82
N ILE A 65 1.79 -2.65 10.38
CA ILE A 65 0.70 -3.13 11.24
C ILE A 65 -0.24 -4.02 10.43
N LYS A 66 -0.64 -3.61 9.22
CA LYS A 66 -1.47 -4.42 8.31
C LYS A 66 -0.83 -5.78 8.05
N GLU A 67 0.43 -5.81 7.63
CA GLU A 67 1.14 -7.06 7.31
C GLU A 67 1.29 -7.99 8.52
N ILE A 68 1.48 -7.43 9.72
CA ILE A 68 1.50 -8.22 10.96
C ILE A 68 0.12 -8.87 11.19
N PHE A 69 -0.97 -8.11 11.06
CA PHE A 69 -2.33 -8.65 11.22
C PHE A 69 -2.67 -9.71 10.16
N ASP A 70 -2.29 -9.50 8.91
CA ASP A 70 -2.51 -10.47 7.83
C ASP A 70 -1.70 -11.76 8.05
N SER A 71 -0.47 -11.63 8.55
CA SER A 71 0.39 -12.78 8.91
C SER A 71 -0.20 -13.63 10.05
N PHE A 72 -0.92 -13.04 11.00
CA PHE A 72 -1.62 -13.78 12.05
C PHE A 72 -2.90 -14.49 11.54
N SER A 73 -3.45 -14.07 10.40
CA SER A 73 -4.64 -14.69 9.80
C SER A 73 -4.36 -15.99 9.01
N LEU A 74 -3.12 -16.49 9.02
CA LEU A 74 -2.69 -17.79 8.47
C LEU A 74 -2.96 -18.02 6.96
N THR A 75 -3.25 -16.97 6.19
CA THR A 75 -3.74 -17.14 4.80
C THR A 75 -2.72 -16.76 3.71
N ASN A 76 -1.73 -15.90 3.98
CA ASN A 76 -0.80 -15.39 2.96
C ASN A 76 0.63 -15.89 3.12
N GLN A 77 1.33 -16.09 1.99
CA GLN A 77 2.75 -16.44 1.99
C GLN A 77 3.59 -15.21 2.33
N ILE A 78 4.65 -15.37 3.14
CA ILE A 78 5.59 -14.28 3.51
C ILE A 78 6.07 -13.47 2.29
N ILE A 79 6.22 -14.13 1.14
CA ILE A 79 6.65 -13.51 -0.12
C ILE A 79 5.59 -12.53 -0.67
N GLU A 80 4.30 -12.85 -0.55
CA GLU A 80 3.20 -11.98 -0.99
C GLU A 80 3.17 -10.72 -0.12
N ASN A 81 3.20 -10.89 1.20
CA ASN A 81 3.26 -9.81 2.18
C ASN A 81 4.44 -8.84 1.93
N VAL A 82 5.62 -9.37 1.62
CA VAL A 82 6.79 -8.54 1.29
C VAL A 82 6.60 -7.81 -0.04
N THR A 83 6.01 -8.46 -1.04
CA THR A 83 5.77 -7.86 -2.36
C THR A 83 4.77 -6.71 -2.24
N ASP A 84 3.71 -6.92 -1.48
CA ASP A 84 2.65 -5.96 -1.18
C ASP A 84 3.20 -4.74 -0.44
N PHE A 85 3.99 -4.99 0.61
CA PHE A 85 4.67 -3.94 1.36
C PHE A 85 5.56 -3.06 0.45
N ILE A 86 6.35 -3.69 -0.42
CA ILE A 86 7.21 -2.97 -1.37
C ILE A 86 6.36 -2.15 -2.34
N ALA A 87 5.28 -2.73 -2.88
CA ALA A 87 4.39 -2.06 -3.81
C ALA A 87 3.75 -0.81 -3.19
N THR A 88 3.26 -0.90 -1.95
CA THR A 88 2.67 0.23 -1.21
C THR A 88 3.71 1.34 -0.93
N MET A 89 4.93 0.97 -0.57
CA MET A 89 5.96 1.92 -0.12
C MET A 89 6.82 2.52 -1.24
N LEU A 90 6.77 1.98 -2.47
CA LEU A 90 7.64 2.38 -3.57
C LEU A 90 7.52 3.87 -3.93
N ILE A 91 6.31 4.35 -4.20
CA ILE A 91 6.07 5.76 -4.57
C ILE A 91 6.39 6.71 -3.40
N PRO A 92 5.92 6.47 -2.16
CA PRO A 92 6.31 7.26 -0.99
C PRO A 92 7.83 7.39 -0.83
N THR A 93 8.57 6.30 -1.03
CA THR A 93 10.03 6.27 -0.92
C THR A 93 10.68 7.19 -1.96
N ILE A 94 10.27 7.09 -3.23
CA ILE A 94 10.77 7.93 -4.32
C ILE A 94 10.52 9.41 -4.00
N LEU A 95 9.32 9.77 -3.54
CA LEU A 95 8.95 11.15 -3.22
C LEU A 95 9.76 11.74 -2.05
N VAL A 96 10.06 10.93 -1.03
CA VAL A 96 10.91 11.35 0.09
C VAL A 96 12.34 11.62 -0.39
N VAL A 97 12.90 10.72 -1.21
CA VAL A 97 14.27 10.87 -1.76
C VAL A 97 14.39 12.11 -2.63
N ILE A 98 13.43 12.33 -3.54
CA ILE A 98 13.39 13.52 -4.41
C ILE A 98 13.32 14.80 -3.56
N ASN A 99 12.42 14.85 -2.58
CA ASN A 99 12.27 16.04 -1.72
C ASN A 99 13.53 16.31 -0.88
N LYS A 100 14.22 15.26 -0.39
CA LYS A 100 15.48 15.39 0.35
C LYS A 100 16.58 15.98 -0.53
N ASN A 101 16.72 15.50 -1.76
CA ASN A 101 17.70 16.00 -2.72
C ASN A 101 17.41 17.46 -3.13
N ASN A 102 16.15 17.81 -3.36
CA ASN A 102 15.74 19.18 -3.70
C ASN A 102 15.98 20.17 -2.57
N LYS A 103 15.78 19.76 -1.30
CA LYS A 103 16.14 20.60 -0.15
C LYS A 103 17.65 20.81 -0.05
N LYS A 104 18.45 19.77 -0.28
CA LYS A 104 19.92 19.85 -0.24
C LYS A 104 20.46 20.81 -1.31
N ASN A 105 19.92 20.76 -2.54
CA ASN A 105 20.33 21.63 -3.63
C ASN A 105 19.93 23.11 -3.45
N LYS A 106 18.96 23.43 -2.58
CA LYS A 106 18.59 24.82 -2.24
C LYS A 106 19.44 25.44 -1.12
N LEU A 107 20.20 24.62 -0.40
CA LEU A 107 21.06 25.03 0.72
C LEU A 107 22.53 25.24 0.30
N ASN A 108 22.89 24.82 -0.92
CA ASN A 108 24.17 25.09 -1.57
C ASN A 108 24.03 26.27 -2.53
#